data_AF-A0A6P1WVG2-F1
#
_entry.id   AF-A0A6P1WVG2-F1
#
_cell.length_a   1.000
_cell.length_b   1.000
_cell.length_c   1.000
_cell.angle_alpha   90.00
_cell.angle_beta   90.00
_cell.angle_gamma   90.00
#
_symmetry.space_group_name_H-M   'P 1'
#
loop_
_entity.id
_entity.type
_entity.pdbx_description
1 polymer ?
#
loop_
_entity_poly.entity_id
_entity_poly.type
_entity_poly.pdbx_seq_one_letter_code
_entity_poly.pdbx_strand_id
1 'polypeptide(L)' 'MNERKHTMPKSQQVLLAVILLILILEIVLTAFFVSFSSLIFKGLTILNGVLITVFLSRQIKRKGI' A
#
# COMPACT_ATOMS: atom_id res chain seq x y z
N MET A 1 -20.50 7.95 -27.72
CA MET A 1 -19.11 8.19 -27.28
C MET A 1 -18.90 7.38 -26.01
N ASN A 2 -18.31 6.19 -26.11
CA ASN A 2 -18.24 5.24 -24.99
C ASN A 2 -17.11 5.67 -24.07
N GLU A 3 -17.45 6.43 -23.03
CA GLU A 3 -16.53 6.81 -21.97
C GLU A 3 -15.91 5.53 -21.40
N ARG A 4 -14.65 5.28 -21.75
CA ARG A 4 -13.86 4.21 -21.15
C ARG A 4 -13.78 4.52 -19.67
N LYS A 5 -14.69 3.94 -18.89
CA LYS A 5 -14.66 3.88 -17.43
C LYS A 5 -13.25 3.48 -17.04
N HIS A 6 -12.43 4.44 -16.62
CA HIS A 6 -11.11 4.23 -16.04
C HIS A 6 -11.32 3.61 -14.65
N THR A 7 -11.89 2.41 -14.60
CA THR A 7 -12.05 1.67 -13.37
C THR A 7 -10.72 1.02 -13.06
N MET A 8 -10.22 1.28 -11.85
CA MET A 8 -9.01 0.65 -11.37
C MET A 8 -9.21 -0.87 -11.41
N PRO A 9 -8.32 -1.63 -12.05
CA PRO A 9 -8.46 -3.07 -12.17
C PRO A 9 -8.54 -3.71 -10.79
N LYS A 10 -9.40 -4.75 -10.64
CA LYS A 10 -9.64 -5.42 -9.36
C LYS A 10 -8.36 -5.80 -8.62
N SER A 11 -7.34 -6.28 -9.32
CA SER A 11 -6.04 -6.63 -8.72
C SER A 11 -5.28 -5.44 -8.14
N GLN A 12 -5.40 -4.25 -8.71
CA GLN A 12 -4.84 -3.01 -8.15
C GLN A 12 -5.68 -2.51 -6.97
N GLN A 13 -7.00 -2.65 -7.03
CA GLN A 13 -7.89 -2.27 -5.92
C GLN A 13 -7.64 -3.14 -4.68
N VAL A 14 -7.47 -4.45 -4.86
CA VAL A 14 -7.09 -5.38 -3.78
C VAL A 14 -5.71 -5.03 -3.23
N LEU A 15 -4.72 -4.78 -4.10
CA LEU A 15 -3.38 -4.38 -3.64
C LEU A 15 -3.40 -3.08 -2.82
N LEU A 16 -4.19 -2.09 -3.26
CA LEU A 16 -4.37 -0.84 -2.51
C LEU A 16 -5.04 -1.06 -1.16
N ALA A 17 -6.07 -1.91 -1.10
CA ALA A 17 -6.74 -2.25 0.15
C ALA A 17 -5.80 -2.92 1.15
N VAL A 18 -4.92 -3.82 0.67
CA VAL A 18 -3.90 -4.46 1.50
C VAL A 18 -2.89 -3.45 2.04
N ILE A 19 -2.40 -2.53 1.20
CA ILE A 19 -1.48 -1.45 1.62
C ILE A 19 -2.14 -0.57 2.69
N LEU A 20 -3.39 -0.16 2.48
CA LEU A 20 -4.13 0.66 3.45
C LEU A 20 -4.35 -0.06 4.77
N LEU A 21 -4.68 -1.36 4.74
CA LEU A 21 -4.85 -2.16 5.95
C LEU A 21 -3.55 -2.23 6.75
N ILE A 22 -2.42 -2.51 6.10
CA ILE A 22 -1.11 -2.55 6.75
C ILE A 22 -0.76 -1.18 7.32
N LEU A 23 -0.99 -0.10 6.57
CA LEU A 23 -0.74 1.26 7.02
C LEU A 23 -1.56 1.63 8.28
N ILE A 24 -2.85 1.26 8.32
CA ILE A 24 -3.68 1.48 9.51
C ILE A 24 -3.13 0.68 10.69
N LEU A 25 -2.73 -0.57 10.46
CA LEU A 25 -2.13 -1.41 11.48
C LEU A 25 -0.84 -0.79 12.03
N GLU A 26 -0.01 -0.20 11.17
CA GLU A 26 1.20 0.53 11.57
C GLU A 26 0.89 1.76 12.41
N ILE A 27 -0.11 2.55 12.04
CA ILE A 27 -0.51 3.74 12.81
C ILE A 27 -1.00 3.33 14.20
N VAL A 28 -1.83 2.28 14.27
CA VAL A 28 -2.32 1.72 15.54
C VAL A 28 -1.13 1.22 16.37
N LEU A 29 -0.27 0.37 15.80
CA LEU A 29 0.91 -0.15 16.49
C LEU A 29 1.83 0.98 16.96
N THR A 30 2.02 2.03 16.16
CA THR A 30 2.80 3.22 16.55
C THR A 30 2.18 3.96 17.73
N ALA A 31 0.86 4.12 17.73
CA ALA A 31 0.14 4.83 18.79
C ALA A 31 0.15 4.07 20.12
N PHE A 32 0.08 2.73 20.08
CA PHE A 32 0.06 1.88 21.28
C PHE A 32 1.46 1.47 21.75
N PHE A 33 2.41 1.28 20.84
CA PHE A 33 3.78 0.91 21.13
C PHE A 33 4.72 2.09 20.81
N VAL A 34 5.03 2.89 21.83
CA VAL A 34 6.01 3.99 21.76
C VAL A 34 7.40 3.51 21.31
N SER A 35 7.71 2.22 21.47
CA SER A 35 8.99 1.64 21.06
C SER A 35 8.96 1.19 19.60
N PHE A 36 9.25 2.13 18.69
CA PHE A 36 9.55 1.92 17.26
C PHE A 36 10.69 0.93 16.98
N SER A 37 11.39 0.47 18.02
CA SER A 37 12.54 -0.45 17.92
C SER A 37 12.13 -1.91 17.68
N SER A 38 10.85 -2.25 17.85
CA SER A 38 10.37 -3.62 17.67
C SER A 38 10.70 -4.13 16.26
N LEU A 39 11.38 -5.28 16.19
CA LEU A 39 11.69 -5.98 14.94
C LEU A 39 10.43 -6.23 14.10
N ILE A 40 9.29 -6.45 14.76
CA ILE A 40 7.99 -6.67 14.11
C ILE A 40 7.55 -5.39 13.40
N PHE A 41 7.65 -4.24 14.06
CA PHE A 41 7.29 -2.95 13.47
C PHE A 41 8.17 -2.63 12.26
N LYS A 42 9.50 -2.77 12.40
CA LYS A 42 10.44 -2.59 11.29
C LYS A 42 10.16 -3.49 10.09
N GLY A 43 9.88 -4.78 10.34
CA GLY A 43 9.53 -5.73 9.30
C GLY A 43 8.25 -5.35 8.56
N LEU A 44 7.24 -4.91 9.32
CA LEU A 44 5.97 -4.44 8.75
C LEU A 44 6.15 -3.22 7.86
N THR A 45 6.97 -2.24 8.29
CA THR A 45 7.26 -1.02 7.54
C THR A 45 8.06 -1.26 6.27
N ILE A 46 9.04 -2.15 6.32
CA ILE A 46 9.78 -2.54 5.13
C ILE A 46 8.83 -3.22 4.13
N LEU A 47 7.99 -4.15 4.60
CA LEU A 47 7.03 -4.84 3.75
C LEU A 47 6.02 -3.86 3.13
N ASN A 48 5.48 -2.93 3.92
CA ASN A 48 4.56 -1.92 3.44
C ASN A 48 5.21 -1.02 2.38
N GLY A 49 6.45 -0.60 2.60
CA GLY A 49 7.23 0.17 1.62
C GLY A 49 7.45 -0.58 0.30
N VAL A 50 7.75 -1.89 0.36
CA VAL A 50 7.86 -2.73 -0.84
C VAL A 50 6.52 -2.82 -1.59
N LEU A 51 5.41 -3.02 -0.88
CA LEU A 51 4.08 -3.09 -1.49
C LEU A 51 3.69 -1.77 -2.16
N ILE A 52 3.97 -0.64 -1.52
CA ILE A 52 3.78 0.70 -2.08
C ILE A 52 4.62 0.87 -3.35
N THR A 53 5.89 0.48 -3.32
CA THR A 53 6.79 0.57 -4.49
C THR A 53 6.24 -0.25 -5.66
N VAL A 54 5.85 -1.50 -5.42
CA VAL A 54 5.24 -2.38 -6.44
C VAL A 54 3.94 -1.77 -6.97
N PHE A 55 3.11 -1.20 -6.09
CA PHE A 55 1.88 -0.55 -6.49
C PHE A 55 2.13 0.65 -7.40
N LEU A 56 3.05 1.54 -7.01
CA LEU A 56 3.43 2.72 -7.78
C LEU A 56 4.04 2.33 -9.13
N SER A 57 4.97 1.38 -9.17
CA SER A 57 5.53 0.88 -10.43
C SER A 57 4.45 0.32 -11.37
N ARG A 58 3.45 -0.39 -10.82
CA ARG A 58 2.29 -0.88 -11.60
C ARG A 58 1.38 0.25 -12.07
N GLN A 59 1.20 1.31 -11.28
CA GLN A 59 0.40 2.48 -11.66
C GLN A 59 1.09 3.29 -12.77
N ILE A 60 2.40 3.55 -12.63
CA ILE A 60 3.21 4.27 -13.61
C ILE A 60 3.19 3.54 -14.96
N LYS A 61 3.46 2.23 -14.98
CA LYS A 61 3.36 1.42 -16.22
C LYS A 61 1.99 1.46 -16.90
N ARG A 62 0.89 1.60 -16.15
CA ARG A 62 -0.46 1.65 -16.73
C ARG A 62 -0.89 3.04 -17.17
N LYS A 63 -0.49 4.08 -16.42
CA LYS A 63 -0.85 5.46 -16.71
C LYS A 63 0.11 6.14 -17.70
N GLY A 64 1.27 5.54 -17.96
CA GLY A 64 2.21 6.01 -18.99
C GLY A 64 2.76 7.41 -18.70
N ILE A 65 3.13 7.68 -17.45
CA ILE A 65 4.02 8.81 -17.14
C ILE A 65 5.43 8.40 -17.55
#